data_AF-W1YV63-F1
#
_entry.id   AF-W1YV63-F1
#
_cell.length_a   1.000
_cell.length_b   1.000
_cell.length_c   1.000
_cell.angle_alpha   90.00
_cell.angle_beta   90.00
_cell.angle_gamma   90.00
#
_symmetry.space_group_name_H-M   'P 1'
#
loop_
_entity.id
_entity.type
_entity.pdbx_description
1 polymer ?
#
loop_
_entity_poly.entity_id
_entity_poly.type
_entity_poly.pdbx_seq_one_letter_code
_entity_poly.pdbx_strand_id
1 'polypeptide(L)'
;DADGNPDELVSARLLSEGQDLLLVSRHGQSARFHASDDVLRPTGRATSGVTGMRFRDGDWLLAMDVVDPQWTDADLFVVTEGGYAKRTNVAEYPTKGRGGLG
;
A
#
# COMPACT_ATOMS: atom_id res chain seq x y z
N ASP A 1 -1.43 -9.70 16.07
CA ASP A 1 -2.72 -10.01 15.42
C ASP A 1 -3.64 -10.71 16.44
N ALA A 2 -4.76 -11.29 16.01
CA ALA A 2 -5.69 -12.02 16.88
C ALA A 2 -5.06 -13.27 17.53
N ASP A 3 -3.93 -13.74 17.01
CA ASP A 3 -3.20 -14.92 17.46
C ASP A 3 -1.98 -14.56 18.34
N GLY A 4 -1.80 -13.27 18.67
CA GLY A 4 -0.74 -12.79 19.54
C GLY A 4 0.60 -12.55 18.85
N ASN A 5 0.67 -12.63 17.51
CA ASN A 5 1.89 -12.28 16.78
C ASN A 5 2.11 -10.76 16.80
N PRO A 6 3.35 -10.27 16.96
CA PRO A 6 3.64 -8.85 16.85
C PRO A 6 3.38 -8.34 15.43
N ASP A 7 2.98 -7.08 15.32
CA ASP A 7 2.95 -6.38 14.03
C ASP A 7 4.38 -6.00 13.61
N GLU A 8 4.63 -5.90 12.31
CA GLU A 8 5.99 -5.74 11.78
C GLU A 8 6.05 -4.64 10.69
N LEU A 9 7.17 -3.92 10.66
CA LEU A 9 7.43 -2.93 9.62
C LEU A 9 7.82 -3.63 8.32
N VAL A 10 6.97 -3.54 7.29
CA VAL A 10 7.24 -4.16 5.98
C VAL A 10 7.88 -3.20 4.96
N SER A 11 7.70 -1.89 5.12
CA SER A 11 8.14 -0.89 4.13
C SER A 11 8.30 0.49 4.76
N ALA A 12 9.28 1.26 4.26
CA ALA A 12 9.45 2.67 4.56
C ALA A 12 9.79 3.43 3.27
N ARG A 13 9.16 4.59 3.07
CA ARG A 13 9.34 5.43 1.89
C ARG A 13 9.31 6.91 2.27
N LEU A 14 10.05 7.70 1.51
CA LEU A 14 9.86 9.16 1.49
C LEU A 14 8.73 9.47 0.51
N LEU A 15 7.83 10.35 0.93
CA LEU A 15 6.67 10.78 0.16
C LEU A 15 6.62 12.31 0.20
N SER A 16 6.25 12.92 -0.94
CA SER A 16 5.97 14.34 -1.08
C SER A 16 4.47 14.59 -1.24
N GLU A 17 4.05 15.83 -0.98
CA GLU A 17 2.68 16.27 -1.27
C GLU A 17 2.33 16.03 -2.74
N GLY A 18 1.10 15.60 -3.00
CA GLY A 18 0.63 15.28 -4.35
C GLY A 18 0.96 13.86 -4.83
N GLN A 19 1.64 13.04 -4.03
CA GLN A 19 1.92 11.64 -4.37
C GLN A 19 0.91 10.68 -3.72
N ASP A 20 0.74 9.51 -4.35
CA ASP A 20 -0.12 8.45 -3.85
C ASP A 20 0.71 7.39 -3.13
N LEU A 21 0.05 6.66 -2.23
CA LEU A 21 0.56 5.38 -1.72
C LEU A 21 -0.17 4.23 -2.40
N LEU A 22 0.59 3.22 -2.83
CA LEU A 22 0.08 1.96 -3.33
C LEU A 22 0.47 0.85 -2.34
N LEU A 23 -0.53 0.20 -1.77
CA LEU A 23 -0.40 -0.91 -0.83
C LEU A 23 -0.81 -2.19 -1.55
N VAL A 24 -0.04 -3.25 -1.37
CA VAL A 24 -0.29 -4.57 -1.96
C VAL A 24 -0.27 -5.62 -0.86
N SER A 25 -1.33 -6.42 -0.79
CA SER A 25 -1.43 -7.51 0.19
C SER A 25 -0.80 -8.80 -0.32
N ARG A 26 -0.56 -9.75 0.60
CA ARG A 26 -0.03 -11.07 0.27
C ARG A 26 -0.93 -11.84 -0.69
N HIS A 27 -2.26 -11.73 -0.52
CA HIS A 27 -3.23 -12.36 -1.40
C HIS A 27 -3.55 -11.55 -2.67
N GLY A 28 -2.79 -10.49 -2.95
CA GLY A 28 -2.84 -9.77 -4.22
C GLY A 28 -3.94 -8.70 -4.30
N GLN A 29 -4.52 -8.29 -3.18
CA GLN A 29 -5.35 -7.09 -3.12
C GLN A 29 -4.45 -5.85 -3.23
N SER A 30 -4.93 -4.78 -3.85
CA SER A 30 -4.19 -3.53 -3.97
C SER A 30 -5.05 -2.34 -3.61
N ALA A 31 -4.57 -1.45 -2.75
CA ALA A 31 -5.23 -0.20 -2.41
C ALA A 31 -4.32 0.98 -2.78
N ARG A 32 -4.87 1.95 -3.52
CA ARG A 32 -4.18 3.19 -3.87
C ARG A 32 -4.96 4.38 -3.31
N PHE A 33 -4.29 5.30 -2.61
CA PHE A 33 -4.93 6.52 -2.13
C PHE A 33 -3.96 7.70 -2.13
N HIS A 34 -4.51 8.92 -2.22
CA HIS A 34 -3.74 10.15 -2.15
C HIS A 34 -3.24 10.40 -0.72
N ALA A 35 -1.94 10.60 -0.55
CA ALA A 35 -1.32 10.74 0.76
C ALA A 35 -1.20 12.21 1.19
N SER A 36 -2.31 12.93 1.12
CA SER A 36 -2.41 14.31 1.61
C SER A 36 -2.49 14.35 3.14
N ASP A 37 -2.19 15.50 3.74
CA ASP A 37 -2.19 15.69 5.20
C ASP A 37 -3.56 15.46 5.84
N ASP A 38 -4.67 15.67 5.13
CA ASP A 38 -6.02 15.38 5.63
C ASP A 38 -6.33 13.88 5.67
N VAL A 39 -5.80 13.12 4.71
CA VAL A 39 -5.97 11.65 4.61
C VAL A 39 -4.97 10.92 5.51
N LEU A 40 -3.70 11.34 5.51
CA LEU A 40 -2.59 10.74 6.22
C LEU A 40 -1.85 11.81 7.05
N ARG A 41 -2.46 12.20 8.16
CA ARG A 41 -1.91 13.24 9.05
C ARG A 41 -0.48 12.90 9.49
N PRO A 42 0.45 13.87 9.45
CA PRO A 42 1.74 13.74 10.12
C PRO A 42 1.55 13.44 11.60
N THR A 43 2.24 12.43 12.10
CA THR A 43 2.20 12.02 13.50
C THR A 43 3.60 11.94 14.08
N GLY A 44 3.71 11.97 15.40
CA GLY A 44 4.99 11.78 16.09
C GLY A 44 5.50 10.34 15.95
N ARG A 45 6.78 10.12 16.30
CA ARG A 45 7.43 8.80 16.16
C ARG A 45 6.79 7.69 17.01
N ALA A 46 6.34 8.01 18.22
CA ALA A 46 5.78 7.05 19.16
C ALA A 46 4.24 6.97 19.03
N THR A 47 3.75 6.50 17.88
CA THR A 47 2.30 6.32 17.62
C THR A 47 2.04 4.96 16.98
N SER A 48 0.79 4.49 17.03
CA SER A 48 0.38 3.24 16.36
C SER A 48 0.10 3.41 14.87
N GLY A 49 0.25 4.62 14.31
CA GLY A 49 -0.13 4.94 12.94
C GLY A 49 -1.65 4.97 12.71
N VAL A 50 -2.05 4.92 11.44
CA VAL A 50 -3.45 4.86 11.00
C VAL A 50 -3.63 3.73 9.99
N THR A 51 -4.84 3.17 9.90
CA THR A 51 -5.13 2.09 8.95
C THR A 51 -4.98 2.55 7.50
N GLY A 52 -4.02 1.99 6.76
CA GLY A 52 -3.86 2.21 5.33
C GLY A 52 -4.81 1.35 4.48
N MET A 53 -4.86 0.05 4.79
CA MET A 53 -5.64 -0.97 4.09
C MET A 53 -6.29 -1.90 5.13
N ARG A 54 -7.50 -2.38 4.84
CA ARG A 54 -8.13 -3.48 5.57
C ARG A 54 -7.88 -4.78 4.80
N PHE A 55 -7.84 -5.88 5.54
CA PHE A 55 -7.57 -7.20 4.98
C PHE A 55 -8.79 -8.10 5.16
N ARG A 56 -8.88 -9.12 4.31
CA ARG A 56 -9.71 -10.29 4.59
C ARG A 56 -8.93 -11.23 5.52
N ASP A 57 -9.62 -12.18 6.13
CA ASP A 57 -9.01 -13.16 7.02
C ASP A 57 -7.83 -13.87 6.34
N GLY A 58 -6.72 -13.98 7.07
CA GLY A 58 -5.48 -14.60 6.60
C GLY A 58 -4.67 -13.79 5.60
N ASP A 59 -5.01 -12.52 5.34
CA ASP A 59 -4.23 -11.64 4.47
C ASP A 59 -3.51 -10.56 5.29
N TRP A 60 -2.41 -10.05 4.74
CA TRP A 60 -1.57 -9.03 5.38
C TRP A 60 -0.85 -8.19 4.32
N LEU A 61 -0.30 -7.06 4.75
CA LEU A 61 0.45 -6.18 3.86
C LEU A 61 1.74 -6.87 3.40
N LEU A 62 1.94 -6.98 2.08
CA LEU A 62 3.17 -7.51 1.50
C LEU A 62 4.16 -6.38 1.20
N ALA A 63 3.68 -5.29 0.60
CA ALA A 63 4.52 -4.18 0.19
C ALA A 63 3.73 -2.87 0.15
N MET A 64 4.44 -1.76 0.32
CA MET A 64 3.93 -0.41 0.11
C MET A 64 4.97 0.39 -0.70
N ASP A 65 4.51 1.10 -1.73
CA ASP A 65 5.34 2.04 -2.47
C ASP A 65 4.64 3.37 -2.76
N VAL A 66 5.44 4.36 -3.16
CA VAL A 66 4.96 5.67 -3.58
C VAL A 66 4.74 5.66 -5.08
N VAL A 67 3.59 6.20 -5.49
CA VAL A 67 3.25 6.39 -6.89
C VAL A 67 3.17 7.88 -7.16
N ASP A 68 4.02 8.36 -8.04
CA ASP A 68 3.87 9.71 -8.57
C ASP A 68 2.77 9.70 -9.66
N PRO A 69 1.69 10.50 -9.53
CA PRO A 69 0.64 10.56 -10.55
C PRO A 69 1.13 11.02 -11.93
N GLN A 70 2.32 11.61 -12.02
CA GLN A 70 2.95 12.01 -13.28
C GLN A 70 3.61 10.85 -14.02
N TRP A 71 3.81 9.69 -13.37
CA TRP A 71 4.36 8.51 -14.03
C TRP A 71 3.34 7.90 -14.98
N THR A 72 3.67 7.91 -16.27
CA THR A 72 2.84 7.32 -17.33
C THR A 72 3.33 5.96 -17.79
N ASP A 73 4.60 5.64 -17.57
CA ASP A 73 5.28 4.41 -18.03
C ASP A 73 5.97 3.67 -16.87
N ALA A 74 5.29 3.61 -15.73
CA ALA A 74 5.73 2.84 -14.56
C ALA A 74 4.79 1.65 -14.33
N ASP A 75 5.35 0.50 -14.01
CA ASP A 75 4.61 -0.73 -13.74
C ASP A 75 4.74 -1.16 -12.28
N LEU A 76 3.66 -1.74 -11.74
CA LEU A 76 3.77 -2.66 -10.63
C LEU A 76 4.17 -4.04 -11.16
N PHE A 77 5.36 -4.50 -10.78
CA PHE A 77 5.85 -5.84 -11.10
C PHE A 77 5.61 -6.79 -9.93
N VAL A 78 4.78 -7.80 -10.14
CA VAL A 78 4.41 -8.79 -9.11
C VAL A 78 4.98 -10.14 -9.49
N VAL A 79 5.61 -10.82 -8.52
CA VAL A 79 6.14 -12.18 -8.65
C VAL A 79 5.53 -13.06 -7.56
N THR A 80 4.97 -14.20 -7.93
CA THR A 80 4.39 -15.17 -6.99
C THR A 80 5.43 -16.22 -6.57
N GLU A 81 5.17 -16.92 -5.48
CA GLU A 81 6.03 -18.03 -5.00
C GLU A 81 6.12 -19.20 -5.98
N GLY A 82 5.12 -19.36 -6.86
CA GLY A 82 5.13 -20.34 -7.94
C GLY A 82 5.97 -19.93 -9.15
N GLY A 83 6.63 -18.77 -9.10
CA GLY A 83 7.48 -18.25 -10.18
C GLY A 83 6.73 -17.56 -11.31
N TYR A 84 5.42 -17.29 -11.15
CA TYR A 84 4.66 -16.51 -12.13
C TYR A 84 4.87 -15.03 -11.89
N ALA A 85 4.99 -14.25 -12.96
CA ALA A 85 5.15 -12.82 -12.87
C ALA A 85 4.23 -12.07 -13.82
N LYS A 86 3.78 -10.88 -13.42
CA LYS A 86 3.04 -9.95 -14.26
C LYS A 86 3.51 -8.52 -14.05
N ARG A 87 3.44 -7.73 -15.10
CA ARG A 87 3.58 -6.27 -15.08
C ARG A 87 2.22 -5.67 -15.39
N THR A 88 1.83 -4.65 -14.63
CA THR A 88 0.61 -3.90 -14.87
C THR A 88 0.93 -2.43 -14.68
N ASN A 89 0.50 -1.58 -15.62
CA ASN A 89 0.79 -0.16 -15.54
C ASN A 89 0.16 0.42 -14.28
N VAL A 90 0.91 1.26 -13.56
CA VAL A 90 0.47 1.80 -12.28
C VAL A 90 -0.78 2.69 -12.42
N ALA A 91 -1.00 3.28 -13.61
CA ALA A 91 -2.20 4.05 -13.93
C ALA A 91 -3.48 3.19 -13.97
N GLU A 92 -3.36 1.86 -14.15
CA GLU A 92 -4.50 0.94 -14.11
C GLU A 92 -5.01 0.68 -12.68
N TYR A 93 -4.25 1.10 -11.65
CA TYR A 93 -4.66 1.01 -10.26
C TYR A 93 -5.42 2.29 -9.88
N PRO A 94 -6.76 2.25 -9.73
CA PRO A 94 -7.55 3.45 -9.46
C PRO A 94 -7.31 3.95 -8.04
N THR A 95 -7.22 5.25 -7.88
CA THR A 95 -7.18 5.91 -6.57
C THR A 95 -8.55 5.81 -5.90
N LYS A 96 -8.55 5.34 -4.64
CA LYS A 96 -9.73 5.14 -3.78
C LYS A 96 -9.49 5.81 -2.42
N GLY A 97 -10.50 5.75 -1.54
CA GLY A 97 -10.34 6.17 -0.15
C GLY A 97 -9.44 5.24 0.67
N ARG A 98 -8.71 5.80 1.64
CA ARG A 98 -7.87 5.05 2.57
C ARG A 98 -8.70 4.11 3.45
N GLY A 99 -8.15 2.94 3.78
CA GLY A 99 -8.75 1.96 4.70
C GLY A 99 -9.78 1.03 4.07
N GLY A 100 -9.84 0.97 2.74
CA GLY A 100 -10.61 -0.04 1.99
C GLY A 100 -9.93 -1.42 1.97
N LEU A 101 -10.62 -2.41 1.40
CA LEU A 101 -10.11 -3.79 1.21
C LEU A 101 -9.23 -3.96 -0.04
N GLY A 102 -9.09 -2.91 -0.85
CA GLY A 102 -8.54 -2.94 -2.20
C GLY A 102 -9.38 -2.16 -3.19
#